data_AF-A0A290QDW0-F1
#
_entry.id   AF-A0A290QDW0-F1
#
_cell.length_a   1.000
_cell.length_b   1.000
_cell.length_c   1.000
_cell.angle_alpha   90.00
_cell.angle_beta   90.00
_cell.angle_gamma   90.00
#
_symmetry.space_group_name_H-M   'P 1'
#
loop_
_entity.id
_entity.type
_entity.pdbx_description
1 polymer ?
#
loop_
_entity_poly.entity_id
_entity_poly.type
_entity_poly.pdbx_seq_one_letter_code
_entity_poly.pdbx_strand_id
1 'polypeptide(L)'
;MRTTGFDLGCVVRWLVWGVLVVAAVAVTAGTVVRWRETARLRDDVAAQKGGLIYEKGLSLPSEREKLLAAANEAESERLRADREALPRLRAEVAELKKSVDESRPKVAKKPKADPAVPLDIEKEIVPSETWRNVGYATPVAAVETALWAAAGGDTDVLMGSIVLDDAAQRKAAELLAGLPVETRTRYASAEELVAFMAAKDVPLEGTRIFPVKEEAGDMRRAVVQLRNAAGSVRQVHLDLRKTGAGWRLVVPEAAVERYAAQLKGTGR
;
A
#
# COMPACT_ATOMS: atom_id res chain seq x y z
N MET A 1 25.39 -109.06 4.38
CA MET A 1 26.08 -107.75 4.41
C MET A 1 25.12 -106.69 3.85
N ARG A 2 24.53 -105.86 4.71
CA ARG A 2 23.88 -104.60 4.32
C ARG A 2 24.70 -103.50 4.97
N THR A 3 25.35 -102.67 4.17
CA THR A 3 26.08 -101.50 4.65
C THR A 3 25.06 -100.39 4.93
N THR A 4 24.89 -100.05 6.20
CA THR A 4 24.17 -98.85 6.61
C THR A 4 25.04 -97.64 6.29
N GLY A 5 24.78 -97.00 5.14
CA GLY A 5 25.36 -95.71 4.81
C GLY A 5 24.78 -94.64 5.74
N PHE A 6 25.60 -94.14 6.66
CA PHE A 6 25.29 -92.97 7.46
C PHE A 6 25.27 -91.76 6.52
N ASP A 7 24.10 -91.18 6.29
CA ASP A 7 23.93 -90.05 5.38
C ASP A 7 24.37 -88.75 6.08
N LEU A 8 25.65 -88.39 5.93
CA LEU A 8 26.24 -87.16 6.48
C LEU A 8 25.46 -85.90 6.08
N GLY A 9 24.71 -85.93 4.96
CA GLY A 9 23.90 -84.79 4.52
C GLY A 9 22.79 -84.42 5.51
N CYS A 10 22.27 -85.38 6.27
CA CYS A 10 21.19 -85.13 7.21
C CYS A 10 21.65 -84.36 8.46
N VAL A 11 22.86 -84.67 8.96
CA VAL A 11 23.44 -84.01 10.14
C VAL A 11 23.82 -82.56 9.84
N VAL A 12 24.41 -82.30 8.67
CA VAL A 12 24.74 -80.93 8.24
C VAL A 12 23.47 -80.08 8.11
N ARG A 13 22.39 -80.65 7.57
CA ARG A 13 21.12 -79.91 7.42
C ARG A 13 20.48 -79.55 8.76
N TRP A 14 20.58 -80.42 9.76
CA TRP A 14 20.11 -80.15 11.13
C TRP A 14 20.92 -79.05 11.84
N LEU A 15 22.25 -79.05 11.69
CA LEU A 15 23.10 -78.01 12.27
C LEU A 15 22.84 -76.63 11.64
N VAL A 16 22.68 -76.56 10.31
CA VAL A 16 22.36 -75.30 9.62
C VAL A 16 21.01 -74.76 10.08
N TRP A 17 19.99 -75.61 10.23
CA TRP A 17 18.69 -75.20 10.76
C TRP A 17 18.78 -74.72 12.21
N GLY A 18 19.55 -75.41 13.06
CA GLY A 18 19.77 -74.99 14.45
C GLY A 18 20.38 -73.59 14.56
N VAL A 19 21.42 -73.30 13.75
CA VAL A 19 22.07 -71.99 13.74
C VAL A 19 21.12 -70.88 13.24
N LEU A 20 20.32 -71.15 12.21
CA LEU A 20 19.34 -70.19 11.69
C LEU A 20 18.26 -69.83 12.73
N VAL A 21 17.77 -70.82 13.49
CA VAL A 21 16.77 -70.59 14.54
C VAL A 21 17.36 -69.73 15.66
N VAL A 22 18.59 -70.03 16.11
CA VAL A 22 19.26 -69.22 17.15
C VAL A 22 19.50 -67.78 16.68
N ALA A 23 19.93 -67.59 15.43
CA ALA A 23 20.10 -66.26 14.85
C ALA A 23 18.78 -65.48 14.78
N ALA A 24 17.68 -66.13 14.38
CA ALA A 24 16.35 -65.51 14.32
C ALA A 24 15.83 -65.09 15.72
N VAL A 25 16.07 -65.90 16.74
CA VAL A 25 15.71 -65.57 18.13
C VAL A 25 16.55 -64.40 18.66
N ALA A 26 17.85 -64.35 18.34
CA ALA A 26 18.71 -63.24 18.76
C ALA A 26 18.30 -61.89 18.13
N VAL A 27 17.91 -61.89 16.85
CA VAL A 27 17.44 -60.69 16.15
C VAL A 27 16.12 -60.18 16.76
N THR A 28 15.18 -61.06 17.06
CA THR A 28 13.89 -60.67 17.64
C THR A 28 14.00 -60.19 19.09
N ALA A 29 14.90 -60.76 19.90
CA ALA A 29 15.18 -60.25 21.24
C ALA A 29 15.82 -58.84 21.20
N GLY A 30 16.73 -58.59 20.26
CA GLY A 30 17.38 -57.29 20.10
C GLY A 30 16.42 -56.15 19.70
N THR A 31 15.42 -56.43 18.86
CA THR A 31 14.42 -55.43 18.47
C THR A 31 13.48 -55.06 19.61
N VAL A 32 13.12 -56.02 20.47
CA VAL A 32 12.27 -55.77 21.65
C VAL A 32 12.99 -54.89 22.68
N VAL A 33 14.30 -55.10 22.90
CA VAL A 33 15.09 -54.25 23.81
C VAL A 33 15.20 -52.81 23.28
N ARG A 34 15.51 -52.64 21.99
CA ARG A 34 15.55 -51.30 21.36
C ARG A 34 14.21 -50.58 21.40
N TRP A 35 13.11 -51.31 21.27
CA TRP A 35 11.77 -50.73 21.36
C TRP A 35 11.46 -50.23 22.77
N ARG A 36 11.93 -50.92 23.82
CA ARG A 36 11.77 -50.47 25.21
C ARG A 36 12.60 -49.23 25.53
N GLU A 37 13.83 -49.15 25.02
CA GLU A 37 14.68 -47.96 25.21
C GLU A 37 14.08 -46.72 24.51
N THR A 38 13.58 -46.90 23.28
CA THR A 38 12.93 -45.79 22.55
C THR A 38 11.61 -45.35 23.20
N ALA A 39 10.85 -46.26 23.82
CA ALA A 39 9.67 -45.91 24.61
C ALA A 39 10.03 -45.08 25.84
N ARG A 40 11.05 -45.50 26.61
CA ARG A 40 11.52 -44.75 27.80
C ARG A 40 11.99 -43.35 27.46
N LEU A 41 12.78 -43.20 26.39
CA LEU A 41 13.24 -41.87 25.94
C LEU A 41 12.08 -40.96 25.52
N ARG A 42 11.01 -41.53 24.96
CA ARG A 42 9.81 -40.75 24.61
C ARG A 42 9.07 -40.27 25.86
N ASP A 43 8.95 -41.11 26.87
CA ASP A 43 8.32 -40.76 28.15
C ASP A 43 9.12 -39.69 28.89
N ASP A 44 10.46 -39.79 28.91
CA ASP A 44 11.34 -38.80 29.52
C ASP A 44 11.25 -37.44 28.80
N VAL A 45 11.22 -37.44 27.45
CA VAL A 45 11.02 -36.23 26.65
C VAL A 45 9.63 -35.64 26.89
N ALA A 46 8.59 -36.47 27.00
CA ALA A 46 7.24 -36.01 27.29
C ALA A 46 7.16 -35.37 28.69
N ALA A 47 7.79 -35.97 29.69
CA ALA A 47 7.86 -35.45 31.04
C ALA A 47 8.62 -34.12 31.11
N GLN A 48 9.79 -34.01 30.47
CA GLN A 48 10.56 -32.76 30.41
C GLN A 48 9.79 -31.66 29.67
N LYS A 49 9.12 -31.99 28.56
CA LYS A 49 8.29 -31.01 27.83
C LYS A 49 7.08 -30.56 28.66
N GLY A 50 6.46 -31.47 29.41
CA GLY A 50 5.36 -31.14 30.32
C GLY A 50 5.75 -30.14 31.40
N GLY A 51 6.92 -30.34 32.03
CA GLY A 51 7.46 -29.42 33.03
C GLY A 51 7.75 -28.02 32.46
N LEU A 52 8.39 -27.95 31.28
CA LEU A 52 8.70 -26.68 30.61
C LEU A 52 7.45 -25.91 30.17
N ILE A 53 6.41 -26.61 29.69
CA ILE A 53 5.14 -25.97 29.31
C ILE A 53 4.43 -25.41 30.55
N TYR A 54 4.49 -26.12 31.67
CA TYR A 54 3.89 -25.66 32.92
C TYR A 54 4.61 -24.43 33.47
N GLU A 55 5.95 -24.47 33.56
CA GLU A 55 6.76 -23.37 34.08
C GLU A 55 6.63 -22.11 33.21
N LYS A 56 6.75 -22.24 31.89
CA LYS A 56 6.56 -21.11 30.97
C LYS A 56 5.11 -20.62 30.96
N GLY A 57 4.14 -21.52 31.09
CA GLY A 57 2.72 -21.19 31.12
C GLY A 57 2.32 -20.30 32.29
N LEU A 58 2.99 -20.43 33.45
CA LEU A 58 2.76 -19.56 34.60
C LEU A 58 3.51 -18.23 34.52
N SER A 59 4.72 -18.19 33.95
CA SER A 59 5.50 -16.93 33.87
C SER A 59 5.02 -15.99 32.76
N LEU A 60 4.61 -16.54 31.61
CA LEU A 60 4.22 -15.79 30.41
C LEU A 60 3.07 -14.78 30.63
N PRO A 61 1.98 -15.08 31.37
CA PRO A 61 0.92 -14.11 31.61
C PRO A 61 1.41 -12.90 32.40
N SER A 62 2.21 -13.12 33.44
CA SER A 62 2.74 -12.04 34.28
C SER A 62 3.75 -11.16 33.55
N GLU A 63 4.57 -11.74 32.68
CA GLU A 63 5.50 -10.97 31.84
C GLU A 63 4.75 -10.16 30.78
N ARG A 64 3.74 -10.76 30.13
CA ARG A 64 2.89 -10.03 29.18
C ARG A 64 2.18 -8.87 29.84
N GLU A 65 1.64 -9.06 31.04
CA GLU A 65 0.97 -8.00 31.79
C GLU A 65 1.95 -6.86 32.14
N LYS A 66 3.18 -7.19 32.57
CA LYS A 66 4.23 -6.18 32.83
C LYS A 66 4.62 -5.42 31.56
N LEU A 67 4.79 -6.10 30.44
CA LEU A 67 5.14 -5.47 29.16
C LEU A 67 4.00 -4.57 28.65
N LEU A 68 2.75 -5.00 28.80
CA LEU A 68 1.59 -4.18 28.45
C LEU A 68 1.46 -2.96 29.35
N ALA A 69 1.68 -3.11 30.66
CA ALA A 69 1.69 -2.00 31.60
C ALA A 69 2.78 -0.97 31.25
N ALA A 70 4.01 -1.44 30.98
CA ALA A 70 5.12 -0.58 30.58
C ALA A 70 4.86 0.12 29.22
N ALA A 71 4.26 -0.57 28.25
CA ALA A 71 3.90 0.01 26.96
C ALA A 71 2.83 1.10 27.10
N ASN A 72 1.79 0.84 27.91
CA ASN A 72 0.73 1.82 28.18
C ASN A 72 1.26 3.04 28.92
N GLU A 73 2.19 2.86 29.86
CA GLU A 73 2.83 3.97 30.57
C GLU A 73 3.63 4.86 29.60
N ALA A 74 4.47 4.26 28.75
CA ALA A 74 5.23 4.99 27.74
C ALA A 74 4.33 5.72 26.71
N GLU A 75 3.21 5.11 26.31
CA GLU A 75 2.22 5.75 25.43
C GLU A 75 1.55 6.94 26.14
N SER A 76 1.20 6.79 27.42
CA SER A 76 0.61 7.86 28.20
C SER A 76 1.54 9.07 28.38
N GLU A 77 2.85 8.82 28.54
CA GLU A 77 3.85 9.88 28.61
C GLU A 77 4.01 10.61 27.28
N ARG A 78 4.03 9.88 26.16
CA ARG A 78 4.05 10.49 24.81
C ARG A 78 2.82 11.38 24.59
N LEU A 79 1.63 10.89 24.94
CA LEU A 79 0.40 11.67 24.80
C LEU A 79 0.37 12.91 25.70
N ARG A 80 0.99 12.86 26.89
CA ARG A 80 1.17 14.06 27.74
C ARG A 80 2.11 15.07 27.10
N ALA A 81 3.26 14.61 26.60
CA ALA A 81 4.22 15.47 25.89
C ALA A 81 3.61 16.14 24.65
N ASP A 82 2.82 15.39 23.86
CA ASP A 82 2.12 15.93 22.69
C ASP A 82 1.08 16.98 23.09
N ARG A 83 0.31 16.73 24.16
CA ARG A 83 -0.66 17.71 24.69
C ARG A 83 0.00 18.99 25.18
N GLU A 84 1.19 18.91 25.75
CA GLU A 84 1.98 20.08 26.15
C GLU A 84 2.60 20.83 24.96
N ALA A 85 2.91 20.13 23.85
CA ALA A 85 3.44 20.75 22.64
C ALA A 85 2.38 21.52 21.83
N LEU A 86 1.12 21.06 21.82
CA LEU A 86 0.02 21.71 21.08
C LEU A 86 -0.20 23.21 21.39
N PRO A 87 -0.27 23.67 22.67
CA PRO A 87 -0.44 25.10 22.94
C PRO A 87 0.74 25.94 22.45
N ARG A 88 1.96 25.40 22.52
CA ARG A 88 3.16 26.06 22.01
C ARG A 88 3.10 26.23 20.48
N LEU A 89 2.79 25.16 19.75
CA LEU A 89 2.61 25.22 18.30
C LEU A 89 1.47 26.17 17.89
N ARG A 90 0.37 26.22 18.66
CA ARG A 90 -0.71 27.19 18.42
C ARG A 90 -0.24 28.64 18.63
N ALA A 91 0.59 28.90 19.62
CA ALA A 91 1.18 30.21 19.84
C ALA A 91 2.13 30.61 18.70
N GLU A 92 3.02 29.69 18.28
CA GLU A 92 3.94 29.91 17.15
C GLU A 92 3.19 30.15 15.84
N VAL A 93 2.13 29.40 15.54
CA VAL A 93 1.27 29.63 14.36
C VAL A 93 0.54 30.98 14.44
N ALA A 94 0.06 31.38 15.63
CA ALA A 94 -0.59 32.68 15.80
C ALA A 94 0.40 33.84 15.59
N GLU A 95 1.63 33.69 16.07
CA GLU A 95 2.72 34.65 15.87
C GLU A 95 3.15 34.75 14.40
N LEU A 96 3.33 33.61 13.73
CA LEU A 96 3.63 33.55 12.29
C LEU A 96 2.53 34.20 11.46
N LYS A 97 1.26 33.92 11.76
CA LYS A 97 0.13 34.58 11.08
C LYS A 97 0.16 36.09 11.25
N LYS A 98 0.45 36.56 12.46
CA LYS A 98 0.57 38.01 12.74
C LYS A 98 1.75 38.62 11.96
N SER A 99 2.90 37.97 11.93
CA SER A 99 4.08 38.41 11.16
C SER A 99 3.81 38.45 9.66
N VAL A 100 3.08 37.46 9.13
CA VAL A 100 2.63 37.45 7.73
C VAL A 100 1.68 38.60 7.44
N ASP A 101 0.70 38.87 8.32
CA ASP A 101 -0.23 39.99 8.16
C ASP A 101 0.45 41.36 8.28
N GLU A 102 1.46 41.50 9.13
CA GLU A 102 2.27 42.72 9.28
C GLU A 102 3.23 42.94 8.10
N SER A 103 3.80 41.86 7.57
CA SER A 103 4.69 41.88 6.39
C SER A 103 3.93 41.99 5.08
N ARG A 104 2.61 41.78 5.09
CA ARG A 104 1.76 41.96 3.91
C ARG A 104 1.63 43.46 3.64
N PRO A 105 2.22 44.00 2.57
CA PRO A 105 2.04 45.41 2.23
C PRO A 105 0.53 45.69 2.13
N LYS A 106 0.09 46.81 2.71
CA LYS A 106 -1.30 47.30 2.66
C LYS A 106 -1.69 47.64 1.22
N VAL A 107 -1.89 46.62 0.39
CA VAL A 107 -2.54 46.76 -0.91
C VAL A 107 -4.02 47.00 -0.61
N ALA A 108 -4.39 48.27 -0.66
CA ALA A 108 -5.77 48.71 -0.60
C ALA A 108 -6.62 47.96 -1.65
N LYS A 109 -7.85 47.65 -1.24
CA LYS A 109 -8.94 47.01 -2.01
C LYS A 109 -8.78 45.51 -2.23
N LYS A 110 -9.74 44.77 -1.68
CA LYS A 110 -10.27 43.53 -2.28
C LYS A 110 -10.28 43.72 -3.80
N PRO A 111 -9.51 42.94 -4.58
CA PRO A 111 -9.83 42.80 -5.98
C PRO A 111 -11.23 42.21 -5.99
N LYS A 112 -12.18 42.95 -6.56
CA LYS A 112 -13.25 42.33 -7.33
C LYS A 112 -12.52 41.27 -8.17
N ALA A 113 -12.99 40.02 -8.17
CA ALA A 113 -12.48 39.03 -9.08
C ALA A 113 -12.70 39.57 -10.50
N ASP A 114 -11.71 40.32 -11.00
CA ASP A 114 -11.54 40.53 -12.41
C ASP A 114 -11.44 39.12 -12.98
N PRO A 115 -12.19 38.79 -14.05
CA PRO A 115 -12.01 37.51 -14.71
C PRO A 115 -10.52 37.41 -15.03
N ALA A 116 -9.84 36.50 -14.33
CA ALA A 116 -8.42 36.28 -14.52
C ALA A 116 -8.26 35.99 -16.01
N VAL A 117 -7.52 36.87 -16.70
CA VAL A 117 -7.18 36.65 -18.09
C VAL A 117 -6.49 35.29 -18.13
N PRO A 118 -7.05 34.30 -18.86
CA PRO A 118 -6.43 33.00 -18.97
C PRO A 118 -4.96 33.21 -19.37
N LEU A 119 -4.03 32.54 -18.69
CA LEU A 119 -2.64 32.50 -19.14
C LEU A 119 -2.64 32.11 -20.62
N ASP A 120 -1.76 32.70 -21.42
CA ASP A 120 -1.56 32.34 -22.84
C ASP A 120 -0.77 31.01 -22.89
N ILE A 121 -1.32 29.97 -22.26
CA ILE A 121 -0.78 28.60 -22.16
C ILE A 121 -0.73 27.93 -23.56
N GLU A 122 -1.25 28.61 -24.58
CA GLU A 122 -1.28 28.16 -25.96
C GLU A 122 0.08 28.27 -26.66
N LYS A 123 0.98 29.16 -26.19
CA LYS A 123 2.22 29.49 -26.91
C LYS A 123 3.49 28.97 -26.24
N GLU A 124 3.54 28.88 -24.91
CA GLU A 124 4.77 28.57 -24.16
C GLU A 124 4.54 27.47 -23.11
N ILE A 125 5.60 26.75 -22.75
CA ILE A 125 5.57 25.84 -21.59
C ILE A 125 5.58 26.71 -20.35
N VAL A 126 4.44 26.72 -19.65
CA VAL A 126 4.21 27.51 -18.46
C VAL A 126 4.68 26.72 -17.23
N PRO A 127 5.61 27.26 -16.40
CA PRO A 127 6.11 26.58 -15.19
C PRO A 127 4.99 26.27 -14.18
N SER A 128 5.14 25.20 -13.40
CA SER A 128 4.08 24.75 -12.48
C SER A 128 3.76 25.75 -11.38
N GLU A 129 4.75 26.56 -10.99
CA GLU A 129 4.66 27.59 -9.95
C GLU A 129 3.70 28.73 -10.33
N THR A 130 3.38 28.83 -11.62
CA THR A 130 2.51 29.88 -12.15
C THR A 130 1.06 29.43 -12.30
N TRP A 131 0.77 28.12 -12.23
CA TRP A 131 -0.58 27.58 -12.32
C TRP A 131 -1.41 28.03 -11.13
N ARG A 132 -2.72 28.22 -11.36
CA ARG A 132 -3.64 28.69 -10.31
C ARG A 132 -4.94 27.91 -10.33
N ASN A 133 -5.61 27.91 -9.18
CA ASN A 133 -7.01 27.53 -9.12
C ASN A 133 -7.87 28.64 -9.76
N VAL A 134 -8.24 28.43 -11.01
CA VAL A 134 -9.08 29.33 -11.82
C VAL A 134 -10.52 28.81 -11.97
N GLY A 135 -10.83 27.67 -11.34
CA GLY A 135 -12.16 27.05 -11.31
C GLY A 135 -12.48 26.20 -12.56
N TYR A 136 -13.77 25.96 -12.78
CA TYR A 136 -14.27 24.95 -13.73
C TYR A 136 -15.15 25.54 -14.84
N ALA A 137 -15.14 26.87 -15.01
CA ALA A 137 -16.03 27.56 -15.94
C ALA A 137 -15.72 27.23 -17.41
N THR A 138 -14.45 27.04 -17.75
CA THR A 138 -13.98 26.69 -19.10
C THR A 138 -13.14 25.41 -19.07
N PRO A 139 -12.99 24.70 -20.20
CA PRO A 139 -12.14 23.51 -20.26
C PRO A 139 -10.69 23.80 -19.85
N VAL A 140 -10.12 24.91 -20.32
CA VAL A 140 -8.74 25.32 -20.00
C VAL A 140 -8.61 25.62 -18.50
N ALA A 141 -9.59 26.34 -17.92
CA ALA A 141 -9.59 26.62 -16.49
C ALA A 141 -9.66 25.35 -15.63
N ALA A 142 -10.46 24.37 -16.06
CA ALA A 142 -10.54 23.08 -15.38
C ALA A 142 -9.22 22.31 -15.43
N VAL A 143 -8.52 22.29 -16.57
CA VAL A 143 -7.19 21.68 -16.69
C VAL A 143 -6.18 22.39 -15.80
N GLU A 144 -6.10 23.73 -15.84
CA GLU A 144 -5.17 24.49 -15.01
C GLU A 144 -5.42 24.25 -13.52
N THR A 145 -6.69 24.26 -13.09
CA THR A 145 -7.07 23.99 -11.70
C THR A 145 -6.68 22.58 -11.27
N ALA A 146 -6.88 21.57 -12.13
CA ALA A 146 -6.47 20.20 -11.84
C ALA A 146 -4.95 20.05 -11.76
N LEU A 147 -4.19 20.67 -12.66
CA LEU A 147 -2.73 20.66 -12.65
C LEU A 147 -2.16 21.35 -11.42
N TRP A 148 -2.71 22.52 -11.06
CA TRP A 148 -2.39 23.23 -9.83
C TRP A 148 -2.64 22.36 -8.60
N ALA A 149 -3.82 21.73 -8.51
CA ALA A 149 -4.19 20.88 -7.39
C ALA A 149 -3.26 19.66 -7.28
N ALA A 150 -2.96 19.02 -8.41
CA ALA A 150 -2.04 17.89 -8.47
C ALA A 150 -0.61 18.27 -8.03
N ALA A 151 -0.08 19.39 -8.53
CA ALA A 151 1.26 19.87 -8.17
C ALA A 151 1.37 20.31 -6.71
N GLY A 152 0.32 20.92 -6.17
CA GLY A 152 0.24 21.34 -4.77
C GLY A 152 -0.12 20.22 -3.78
N GLY A 153 -0.52 19.04 -4.27
CA GLY A 153 -1.01 17.95 -3.43
C GLY A 153 -2.40 18.18 -2.83
N ASP A 154 -3.17 19.14 -3.35
CA ASP A 154 -4.54 19.43 -2.93
C ASP A 154 -5.50 18.35 -3.51
N THR A 155 -5.58 17.24 -2.79
CA THR A 155 -6.31 16.05 -3.24
C THR A 155 -7.82 16.30 -3.30
N ASP A 156 -8.36 17.17 -2.44
CA ASP A 156 -9.78 17.51 -2.43
C ASP A 156 -10.17 18.30 -3.68
N VAL A 157 -9.39 19.32 -4.05
CA VAL A 157 -9.62 20.07 -5.29
C VAL A 157 -9.41 19.19 -6.51
N LEU A 158 -8.40 18.31 -6.50
CA LEU A 158 -8.15 17.39 -7.60
C LEU A 158 -9.28 16.37 -7.76
N MET A 159 -9.77 15.79 -6.67
CA MET A 159 -10.94 14.90 -6.66
C MET A 159 -12.17 15.63 -7.22
N GLY A 160 -12.38 16.88 -6.80
CA GLY A 160 -13.43 17.72 -7.38
C GLY A 160 -13.23 17.90 -8.89
N SER A 161 -11.99 18.05 -9.36
CA SER A 161 -11.66 18.33 -10.76
C SER A 161 -11.84 17.15 -11.72
N ILE A 162 -11.97 15.92 -11.22
CA ILE A 162 -12.10 14.71 -12.03
C ILE A 162 -13.52 14.14 -12.03
N VAL A 163 -13.84 13.38 -13.05
CA VAL A 163 -15.04 12.54 -13.13
C VAL A 163 -14.63 11.17 -13.68
N LEU A 164 -15.07 10.11 -13.01
CA LEU A 164 -14.93 8.75 -13.50
C LEU A 164 -16.13 8.43 -14.37
N ASP A 165 -15.90 7.85 -15.56
CA ASP A 165 -16.99 7.21 -16.29
C ASP A 165 -17.42 5.91 -15.60
N ASP A 166 -18.56 5.33 -16.00
CA ASP A 166 -19.12 4.17 -15.31
C ASP A 166 -18.17 2.96 -15.29
N ALA A 167 -17.34 2.80 -16.31
CA ALA A 167 -16.38 1.70 -16.38
C ALA A 167 -15.19 1.95 -15.46
N ALA A 168 -14.64 3.17 -15.49
CA ALA A 168 -13.56 3.60 -14.62
C ALA A 168 -14.00 3.60 -13.14
N GLN A 169 -15.24 3.99 -12.84
CA GLN A 169 -15.81 3.97 -11.50
C GLN A 169 -15.85 2.54 -10.93
N ARG A 170 -16.36 1.58 -11.70
CA ARG A 170 -16.38 0.17 -11.29
C ARG A 170 -14.97 -0.35 -11.03
N LYS A 171 -14.03 -0.09 -11.93
CA LYS A 171 -12.63 -0.52 -11.75
C LYS A 171 -11.94 0.16 -10.57
N ALA A 172 -12.22 1.43 -10.32
CA ALA A 172 -11.66 2.15 -9.18
C ALA A 172 -12.18 1.57 -7.86
N ALA A 173 -13.48 1.23 -7.80
CA ALA A 173 -14.08 0.58 -6.64
C ALA A 173 -13.51 -0.84 -6.42
N GLU A 174 -13.33 -1.63 -7.48
CA GLU A 174 -12.69 -2.94 -7.42
C GLU A 174 -11.23 -2.83 -6.96
N LEU A 175 -10.49 -1.86 -7.50
CA LEU A 175 -9.11 -1.59 -7.11
C LEU A 175 -9.02 -1.25 -5.63
N LEU A 176 -9.84 -0.32 -5.15
CA LEU A 176 -9.89 0.05 -3.73
C LEU A 176 -10.24 -1.17 -2.87
N ALA A 177 -11.27 -1.94 -3.24
CA ALA A 177 -11.70 -3.13 -2.49
C ALA A 177 -10.61 -4.21 -2.41
N GLY A 178 -9.75 -4.31 -3.42
CA GLY A 178 -8.62 -5.24 -3.47
C GLY A 178 -7.42 -4.85 -2.63
N LEU A 179 -7.39 -3.65 -2.04
CA LEU A 179 -6.27 -3.20 -1.19
C LEU A 179 -6.38 -3.74 0.26
N PRO A 180 -5.24 -3.88 0.97
CA PRO A 180 -5.23 -4.19 2.40
C PRO A 180 -6.10 -3.22 3.22
N VAL A 181 -6.68 -3.68 4.33
CA VAL A 181 -7.61 -2.89 5.16
C VAL A 181 -6.96 -1.60 5.65
N GLU A 182 -5.68 -1.66 5.99
CA GLU A 182 -4.86 -0.56 6.47
C GLU A 182 -4.66 0.53 5.40
N THR A 183 -4.68 0.14 4.12
CA THR A 183 -4.58 1.07 2.99
C THR A 183 -5.95 1.59 2.61
N ARG A 184 -6.99 0.75 2.62
CA ARG A 184 -8.38 1.14 2.33
C ARG A 184 -8.87 2.23 3.28
N THR A 185 -8.55 2.12 4.56
CA THR A 185 -8.95 3.12 5.56
C THR A 185 -8.32 4.49 5.38
N ARG A 186 -7.29 4.63 4.53
CA ARG A 186 -6.66 5.92 4.20
C ARG A 186 -7.40 6.69 3.11
N TYR A 187 -8.30 6.03 2.37
CA TYR A 187 -9.07 6.65 1.30
C TYR A 187 -10.56 6.51 1.63
N ALA A 188 -11.27 7.63 1.71
CA ALA A 188 -12.70 7.68 1.96
C ALA A 188 -13.50 7.14 0.76
N SER A 189 -12.96 7.23 -0.47
CA SER A 189 -13.63 6.76 -1.68
C SER A 189 -12.68 6.27 -2.78
N ALA A 190 -13.24 5.66 -3.83
CA ALA A 190 -12.50 5.23 -5.00
C ALA A 190 -11.97 6.41 -5.82
N GLU A 191 -12.74 7.50 -5.86
CA GLU A 191 -12.39 8.78 -6.48
C GLU A 191 -11.17 9.40 -5.81
N GLU A 192 -11.10 9.37 -4.48
CA GLU A 192 -9.96 9.90 -3.73
C GLU A 192 -8.69 9.11 -4.01
N LEU A 193 -8.78 7.77 -4.06
CA LEU A 193 -7.67 6.92 -4.47
C LEU A 193 -7.19 7.27 -5.88
N VAL A 194 -8.11 7.44 -6.84
CA VAL A 194 -7.75 7.80 -8.22
C VAL A 194 -7.14 9.20 -8.28
N ALA A 195 -7.69 10.18 -7.56
CA ALA A 195 -7.15 11.54 -7.50
C ALA A 195 -5.71 11.52 -6.96
N PHE A 196 -5.48 10.81 -5.86
CA PHE A 196 -4.15 10.64 -5.27
C PHE A 196 -3.15 10.00 -6.26
N MET A 197 -3.56 8.96 -6.98
CA MET A 197 -2.72 8.32 -7.99
C MET A 197 -2.47 9.22 -9.21
N ALA A 198 -3.48 9.96 -9.65
CA ALA A 198 -3.35 10.92 -10.74
C ALA A 198 -2.41 12.09 -10.39
N ALA A 199 -2.39 12.54 -9.14
CA ALA A 199 -1.49 13.60 -8.68
C ALA A 199 -0.01 13.22 -8.91
N LYS A 200 0.35 11.95 -8.66
CA LYS A 200 1.71 11.44 -8.86
C LYS A 200 2.17 11.43 -10.32
N ASP A 201 1.21 11.40 -11.25
CA ASP A 201 1.50 11.38 -12.68
C ASP A 201 1.70 12.78 -13.28
N VAL A 202 1.38 13.85 -12.54
CA VAL A 202 1.55 15.23 -13.01
C VAL A 202 3.00 15.66 -12.77
N PRO A 203 3.76 15.99 -13.82
CA PRO A 203 5.11 16.47 -13.65
C PRO A 203 5.12 17.94 -13.19
N LEU A 204 6.10 18.27 -12.36
CA LEU A 204 6.17 19.54 -11.65
C LEU A 204 6.93 20.65 -12.40
N GLU A 205 7.42 20.43 -13.62
CA GLU A 205 8.32 21.41 -14.29
C GLU A 205 7.64 22.37 -15.25
N GLY A 206 6.42 22.06 -15.70
CA GLY A 206 5.68 22.94 -16.60
C GLY A 206 4.85 22.23 -17.66
N THR A 207 3.89 22.98 -18.18
CA THR A 207 2.84 22.49 -19.07
C THR A 207 2.52 23.51 -20.16
N ARG A 208 2.24 23.02 -21.36
CA ARG A 208 1.59 23.78 -22.44
C ARG A 208 0.25 23.12 -22.78
N ILE A 209 -0.81 23.90 -22.95
CA ILE A 209 -2.16 23.43 -23.27
C ILE A 209 -2.47 23.96 -24.66
N PHE A 210 -2.72 23.07 -25.62
CA PHE A 210 -3.10 23.51 -26.94
C PHE A 210 -4.55 23.99 -26.95
N PRO A 211 -4.87 25.01 -27.76
CA PRO A 211 -6.23 25.51 -27.89
C PRO A 211 -7.19 24.36 -28.20
N VAL A 212 -8.18 24.19 -27.34
CA VAL A 212 -9.26 23.23 -27.58
C VAL A 212 -10.23 23.88 -28.55
N LYS A 213 -10.34 23.35 -29.77
CA LYS A 213 -11.31 23.85 -30.73
C LYS A 213 -12.70 23.82 -30.10
N GLU A 214 -13.37 24.97 -30.06
CA GLU A 214 -14.72 25.10 -29.50
C GLU A 214 -15.76 24.48 -30.44
N GLU A 215 -15.90 23.16 -30.38
CA GLU A 215 -17.01 22.40 -30.95
C GLU A 215 -18.24 22.38 -30.03
N ALA A 216 -19.47 22.31 -30.55
CA ALA A 216 -20.65 22.23 -29.68
C ALA A 216 -20.73 20.84 -29.01
N GLY A 217 -20.97 20.80 -27.69
CA GLY A 217 -21.18 19.55 -26.94
C GLY A 217 -20.71 19.59 -25.49
N ASP A 218 -21.08 18.55 -24.75
CA ASP A 218 -20.71 18.37 -23.33
C ASP A 218 -19.41 17.59 -23.14
N MET A 219 -18.73 17.20 -24.22
CA MET A 219 -17.43 16.52 -24.21
C MET A 219 -16.42 17.32 -25.02
N ARG A 220 -15.20 17.44 -24.50
CA ARG A 220 -14.06 18.10 -25.16
C ARG A 220 -12.81 17.26 -25.00
N ARG A 221 -11.88 17.37 -25.94
CA ARG A 221 -10.54 16.78 -25.82
C ARG A 221 -9.50 17.90 -25.80
N ALA A 222 -8.81 18.04 -24.68
CA ALA A 222 -7.64 18.91 -24.58
C ALA A 222 -6.37 18.14 -24.91
N VAL A 223 -5.43 18.80 -25.56
CA VAL A 223 -4.08 18.28 -25.80
C VAL A 223 -3.14 19.04 -24.89
N VAL A 224 -2.40 18.32 -24.06
CA VAL A 224 -1.51 18.90 -23.05
C VAL A 224 -0.10 18.36 -23.23
N GLN A 225 0.87 19.26 -23.37
CA GLN A 225 2.29 18.94 -23.35
C GLN A 225 2.81 19.11 -21.93
N LEU A 226 3.30 18.02 -21.35
CA LEU A 226 3.85 17.97 -20.01
C LEU A 226 5.37 17.79 -20.09
N ARG A 227 6.13 18.66 -19.41
CA ARG A 227 7.59 18.51 -19.28
C ARG A 227 7.92 17.93 -17.91
N ASN A 228 8.76 16.90 -17.86
CA ASN A 228 9.22 16.32 -16.60
C ASN A 228 10.56 16.92 -16.12
N ALA A 229 10.99 16.52 -14.91
CA ALA A 229 12.26 16.93 -14.30
C ALA A 229 13.51 16.59 -15.13
N ALA A 230 13.44 15.56 -15.98
CA ALA A 230 14.51 15.20 -16.90
C ALA A 230 14.52 16.07 -18.18
N GLY A 231 13.60 17.03 -18.29
CA GLY A 231 13.43 17.89 -19.46
C GLY A 231 12.71 17.22 -20.63
N SER A 232 12.29 15.95 -20.51
CA SER A 232 11.56 15.28 -21.58
C SER A 232 10.11 15.77 -21.62
N VAL A 233 9.63 16.02 -22.84
CA VAL A 233 8.28 16.51 -23.10
C VAL A 233 7.43 15.35 -23.62
N ARG A 234 6.27 15.14 -23.02
CA ARG A 234 5.26 14.19 -23.52
C ARG A 234 3.96 14.91 -23.80
N GLN A 235 3.24 14.45 -24.80
CA GLN A 235 1.90 14.94 -25.13
C GLN A 235 0.86 13.95 -24.60
N VAL A 236 -0.18 14.47 -23.96
CA VAL A 236 -1.28 13.71 -23.38
C VAL A 236 -2.60 14.28 -23.88
N HIS A 237 -3.55 13.38 -24.16
CA HIS A 237 -4.93 13.75 -24.48
C HIS A 237 -5.76 13.62 -23.21
N LEU A 238 -6.41 14.72 -22.82
CA LEU A 238 -7.32 14.75 -21.69
C LEU A 238 -8.73 14.93 -22.22
N ASP A 239 -9.61 13.98 -21.91
CA ASP A 239 -11.03 14.14 -22.17
C ASP A 239 -11.65 14.95 -21.02
N LEU A 240 -12.54 15.89 -21.35
CA LEU A 240 -13.26 16.72 -20.41
C LEU A 240 -14.75 16.60 -20.65
N ARG A 241 -15.52 16.58 -19.56
CA ARG A 241 -16.98 16.55 -19.59
C ARG A 241 -17.55 17.76 -18.86
N LYS A 242 -18.55 18.40 -19.46
CA LYS A 242 -19.34 19.44 -18.80
C LYS A 242 -20.34 18.77 -17.86
N THR A 243 -20.31 19.19 -16.59
CA THR A 243 -21.23 18.76 -15.54
C THR A 243 -22.03 19.96 -15.04
N GLY A 244 -23.04 19.74 -14.18
CA GLY A 244 -23.75 20.84 -13.53
C GLY A 244 -22.85 21.77 -12.70
N ALA A 245 -21.67 21.29 -12.28
CA ALA A 245 -20.68 22.05 -11.52
C ALA A 245 -19.57 22.69 -12.39
N GLY A 246 -19.61 22.52 -13.71
CA GLY A 246 -18.58 22.97 -14.64
C GLY A 246 -17.84 21.83 -15.34
N TRP A 247 -16.73 22.16 -16.01
CA TRP A 247 -15.88 21.21 -16.73
C TRP A 247 -15.04 20.38 -15.77
N ARG A 248 -15.02 19.06 -15.99
CA ARG A 248 -14.23 18.08 -15.22
C ARG A 248 -13.41 17.22 -16.15
N LEU A 249 -12.25 16.77 -15.70
CA LEU A 249 -11.41 15.83 -16.45
C LEU A 249 -11.99 14.42 -16.33
N VAL A 250 -12.26 13.78 -17.46
CA VAL A 250 -12.70 12.39 -17.51
C VAL A 250 -11.49 11.49 -17.30
N VAL A 251 -11.54 10.66 -16.28
CA VAL A 251 -10.54 9.62 -16.05
C VAL A 251 -11.02 8.35 -16.75
N PRO A 252 -10.35 7.90 -17.84
CA PRO A 252 -10.77 6.73 -18.57
C PRO A 252 -10.40 5.46 -17.80
N GLU A 253 -11.11 4.37 -18.10
CA GLU A 253 -10.87 3.03 -17.56
C GLU A 253 -9.39 2.60 -17.63
N ALA A 254 -8.73 2.84 -18.78
CA ALA A 254 -7.33 2.49 -19.00
C ALA A 254 -6.36 3.20 -18.04
N ALA A 255 -6.70 4.40 -17.56
CA ALA A 255 -5.88 5.10 -16.57
C ALA A 255 -5.95 4.37 -15.21
N VAL A 256 -7.14 3.92 -14.81
CA VAL A 256 -7.35 3.17 -13.57
C VAL A 256 -6.64 1.80 -13.62
N GLU A 257 -6.67 1.12 -14.76
CA GLU A 257 -5.93 -0.14 -14.95
C GLU A 257 -4.41 0.04 -14.78
N ARG A 258 -3.87 1.13 -15.32
CA ARG A 258 -2.46 1.47 -15.16
C ARG A 258 -2.11 1.73 -13.70
N TYR A 259 -2.98 2.42 -12.94
CA TYR A 259 -2.78 2.59 -11.49
C TYR A 259 -2.84 1.26 -10.75
N ALA A 260 -3.74 0.36 -11.12
CA ALA A 260 -3.81 -0.99 -10.57
C ALA A 260 -2.52 -1.79 -10.82
N ALA A 261 -1.95 -1.67 -12.02
CA ALA A 261 -0.68 -2.30 -12.37
C ALA A 261 0.49 -1.74 -11.56
N GLN A 262 0.56 -0.43 -11.38
CA GLN A 262 1.59 0.22 -10.54
C GLN A 262 1.54 -0.30 -9.10
N LEU A 263 0.36 -0.34 -8.49
CA LEU A 263 0.19 -0.81 -7.10
C LEU A 263 0.63 -2.27 -6.91
N LYS A 264 0.37 -3.13 -7.90
CA LYS A 264 0.85 -4.53 -7.90
C LYS A 264 2.37 -4.64 -8.09
N GLY A 265 2.97 -3.72 -8.86
CA GLY A 265 4.40 -3.71 -9.18
C GLY A 265 5.29 -3.21 -8.05
N THR A 266 4.81 -2.32 -7.18
CA THR A 266 5.58 -1.74 -6.06
C THR A 266 5.86 -2.70 -4.89
N GLY A 267 5.40 -3.96 -4.97
CA GLY A 267 5.60 -4.98 -3.93
C GLY A 267 6.78 -5.94 -4.17
N ARG A 268 7.72 -5.61 -5.06
CA ARG A 268 8.96 -6.37 -5.28
C ARG A 268 10.19 -5.61 -4.81
#